data_AF-A0A7J3QE18-F1
#
_entry.id   AF-A0A7J3QE18-F1
#
_cell.length_a   1.000
_cell.length_b   1.000
_cell.length_c   1.000
_cell.angle_alpha   90.00
_cell.angle_beta   90.00
_cell.angle_gamma   90.00
#
_symmetry.space_group_name_H-M   'P 1'
#
loop_
_entity.id
_entity.type
_entity.pdbx_description
1 polymer ?
#
loop_
_entity_poly.entity_id
_entity_poly.type
_entity_poly.pdbx_seq_one_letter_code
_entity_poly.pdbx_strand_id
1 'polypeptide(L)'
;MAKYVIRARIEIDGEVEKSDIIGAIFGFTEGMFGEEFDLRDLQDKGRIGRISVDIKPEKGKTVGEILIPSNLDRVETALLGAMIEGIEKVGPYQAKIQVIDIVDIRAEKLKKIMERASELAKKFFVEKTPDLKEVLGFISESVRIA
;
A
#
# COMPACT_ATOMS: atom_id res chain seq x y z
N MET A 1 -6.63 11.59 0.13
CA MET A 1 -5.76 10.47 0.55
C MET A 1 -6.49 9.19 0.18
N ALA A 2 -5.82 8.26 -0.51
CA ALA A 2 -6.43 7.00 -0.99
C ALA A 2 -7.25 6.29 0.11
N LYS A 3 -8.40 5.72 -0.24
CA LYS A 3 -9.18 4.87 0.67
C LYS A 3 -8.67 3.42 0.61
N TYR A 4 -8.32 2.99 -0.60
CA TYR A 4 -7.91 1.63 -0.91
C TYR A 4 -6.62 1.64 -1.72
N VAL A 5 -5.88 0.53 -1.70
CA VAL A 5 -4.76 0.28 -2.61
C VAL A 5 -4.96 -1.10 -3.21
N ILE A 6 -5.04 -1.17 -4.53
CA ILE A 6 -5.02 -2.43 -5.28
C ILE A 6 -3.57 -2.84 -5.43
N ARG A 7 -3.22 -4.06 -5.02
CA ARG A 7 -1.90 -4.65 -5.23
C ARG A 7 -2.03 -5.77 -6.25
N ALA A 8 -1.25 -5.69 -7.31
CA ALA A 8 -1.22 -6.72 -8.33
C ALA A 8 0.21 -7.13 -8.63
N ARG A 9 0.41 -8.40 -8.99
CA ARG A 9 1.65 -8.91 -9.52
C ARG A 9 1.54 -8.97 -11.04
N ILE A 10 2.64 -8.65 -11.72
CA ILE A 10 2.73 -8.74 -13.18
C ILE A 10 3.93 -9.61 -13.58
N GLU A 11 3.74 -10.46 -14.57
CA GLU A 11 4.77 -11.27 -15.20
C GLU A 11 4.67 -11.13 -16.72
N ILE A 12 5.79 -10.84 -17.39
CA ILE A 12 5.83 -10.53 -18.82
C ILE A 12 6.94 -11.38 -19.46
N ASP A 13 6.64 -12.04 -20.58
CA ASP A 13 7.57 -12.91 -21.31
C ASP A 13 8.55 -12.12 -22.21
N GLY A 14 9.01 -10.96 -21.73
CA GLY A 14 9.95 -10.10 -22.43
C GLY A 14 10.50 -9.01 -21.54
N GLU A 15 11.45 -8.25 -22.08
CA GLU A 15 12.02 -7.07 -21.43
C GLU A 15 11.17 -5.85 -21.80
N VAL A 16 10.63 -5.19 -20.78
CA VAL A 16 9.80 -3.98 -20.93
C VAL A 16 10.18 -2.95 -19.89
N GLU A 17 9.86 -1.69 -20.15
CA GLU A 17 10.06 -0.61 -19.21
C GLU A 17 8.81 -0.35 -18.36
N LYS A 18 8.99 0.44 -17.28
CA LYS A 18 7.88 0.88 -16.44
C LYS A 18 6.85 1.69 -17.23
N SER A 19 7.30 2.47 -18.22
CA SER A 19 6.47 3.27 -19.13
C SER A 19 5.53 2.41 -19.97
N ASP A 20 6.00 1.27 -20.47
CA ASP A 20 5.20 0.34 -21.29
C ASP A 20 4.04 -0.26 -20.48
N ILE A 21 4.33 -0.68 -19.24
CA ILE A 21 3.32 -1.25 -18.33
C ILE A 21 2.27 -0.21 -17.98
N ILE A 22 2.71 1.00 -17.64
CA ILE A 22 1.80 2.11 -17.35
C ILE A 22 0.93 2.41 -18.59
N GLY A 23 1.52 2.46 -19.77
CA GLY A 23 0.81 2.67 -21.03
C GLY A 23 -0.24 1.59 -21.31
N ALA A 24 0.10 0.31 -21.08
CA ALA A 24 -0.82 -0.80 -21.25
C ALA A 24 -2.00 -0.74 -20.26
N ILE A 25 -1.73 -0.40 -18.99
CA ILE A 25 -2.77 -0.25 -17.97
C ILE A 25 -3.76 0.85 -18.36
N PHE A 26 -3.28 2.03 -18.73
CA PHE A 26 -4.15 3.13 -19.14
C PHE A 26 -4.90 2.84 -20.46
N GLY A 27 -4.20 2.26 -21.45
CA GLY A 27 -4.79 1.94 -22.75
C GLY A 27 -5.84 0.84 -22.69
N PHE A 28 -5.75 -0.09 -21.74
CA PHE A 28 -6.75 -1.14 -21.57
C PHE A 28 -8.08 -0.61 -21.04
N THR A 29 -8.05 0.40 -20.18
CA THR A 29 -9.27 0.98 -19.60
C THR A 29 -9.96 1.99 -20.51
N GLU A 30 -9.27 2.45 -21.55
CA GLU A 30 -9.76 3.46 -22.49
C GLU A 30 -10.93 2.89 -23.31
N GLY A 31 -12.11 3.51 -23.19
CA GLY A 31 -13.29 3.17 -24.00
C GLY A 31 -14.07 1.90 -23.60
N MET A 32 -13.66 1.14 -22.57
CA MET A 32 -14.39 -0.08 -22.19
C MET A 32 -15.70 0.16 -21.43
N PHE A 33 -15.71 1.11 -20.47
CA PHE A 33 -16.85 1.36 -19.59
C PHE A 33 -17.21 2.85 -19.47
N GLY A 34 -16.71 3.69 -20.40
CA GLY A 34 -16.90 5.15 -20.40
C GLY A 34 -15.96 5.90 -19.44
N GLU A 35 -16.09 7.23 -19.40
CA GLU A 35 -15.21 8.15 -18.63
C GLU A 35 -15.27 7.96 -17.09
N GLU A 36 -16.21 7.14 -16.60
CA GLU A 36 -16.34 6.84 -15.17
C GLU A 36 -15.35 5.76 -14.72
N PHE A 37 -14.83 4.96 -15.65
CA PHE A 37 -13.88 3.87 -15.38
C PHE A 37 -12.60 3.96 -16.20
N ASP A 38 -12.43 5.02 -16.98
CA ASP A 38 -11.16 5.35 -17.60
C ASP A 38 -10.16 5.79 -16.52
N LEU A 39 -9.02 5.09 -16.43
CA LEU A 39 -8.00 5.37 -15.44
C LEU A 39 -7.40 6.78 -15.57
N ARG A 40 -7.31 7.34 -16.78
CA ARG A 40 -6.79 8.70 -17.00
C ARG A 40 -7.76 9.72 -16.42
N ASP A 41 -9.04 9.63 -16.79
CA ASP A 41 -10.09 10.50 -16.25
C ASP A 41 -10.21 10.38 -14.73
N LEU A 42 -10.12 9.15 -14.22
CA LEU A 42 -10.16 8.89 -12.78
C LEU A 42 -8.95 9.50 -12.07
N GLN A 43 -7.77 9.50 -12.68
CA GLN A 43 -6.57 10.14 -12.12
C GLN A 43 -6.69 11.67 -12.15
N ASP A 44 -7.20 12.26 -13.24
CA ASP A 44 -7.42 13.71 -13.38
C ASP A 44 -8.49 14.22 -12.41
N LYS A 45 -9.57 13.45 -12.22
CA LYS A 45 -10.62 13.72 -11.21
C LYS A 45 -10.15 13.43 -9.78
N GLY A 46 -8.92 12.95 -9.58
CA GLY A 46 -8.35 12.62 -8.26
C GLY A 46 -8.99 11.42 -7.58
N ARG A 47 -9.79 10.63 -8.30
CA ARG A 47 -10.40 9.38 -7.81
C ARG A 47 -9.39 8.24 -7.76
N ILE A 48 -8.37 8.25 -8.61
CA ILE A 48 -7.22 7.34 -8.59
C ILE A 48 -5.94 8.14 -8.29
N GLY A 49 -5.01 7.54 -7.56
CA GLY A 49 -3.71 8.11 -7.26
C GLY A 49 -2.66 7.85 -8.34
N ARG A 50 -1.40 8.11 -8.02
CA ARG A 50 -0.28 7.72 -8.91
C ARG A 50 -0.10 6.21 -8.88
N ILE A 51 -0.19 5.58 -10.04
CA ILE A 51 0.11 4.17 -10.21
C ILE A 51 1.62 3.99 -10.03
N SER A 52 2.01 3.13 -9.10
CA SER A 52 3.41 2.80 -8.86
C SER A 52 3.68 1.41 -9.41
N VAL A 53 4.72 1.30 -10.22
CA VAL A 53 5.13 0.03 -10.82
C VAL A 53 6.59 -0.21 -10.46
N ASP A 54 6.85 -1.36 -9.87
CA ASP A 54 8.21 -1.84 -9.59
C ASP A 54 8.46 -3.13 -10.34
N ILE A 55 9.44 -3.10 -11.23
CA ILE A 55 9.82 -4.22 -12.09
C ILE A 55 11.24 -4.67 -11.80
N LYS A 56 11.47 -5.96 -12.03
CA LYS A 56 12.77 -6.59 -12.01
C LYS A 56 12.89 -7.51 -13.23
N PRO A 57 13.88 -7.29 -14.09
CA PRO A 57 14.16 -8.21 -15.18
C PRO A 57 14.78 -9.50 -14.61
N GLU A 58 14.28 -10.65 -15.04
CA GLU A 58 14.76 -11.97 -14.64
C GLU A 58 14.79 -12.91 -15.85
N LYS A 59 16.00 -13.24 -16.33
CA LYS A 59 16.26 -14.25 -17.38
C LYS A 59 15.36 -14.14 -18.63
N GLY A 60 15.22 -12.94 -19.18
CA GLY A 60 14.41 -12.68 -20.38
C GLY A 60 12.91 -12.55 -20.13
N LYS A 61 12.49 -12.54 -18.86
CA LYS A 61 11.15 -12.14 -18.43
C LYS A 61 11.23 -10.91 -17.54
N THR A 62 10.12 -10.20 -17.40
CA THR A 62 10.00 -9.08 -16.46
C THR A 62 8.94 -9.43 -15.44
N VAL A 63 9.31 -9.43 -14.16
CA VAL A 63 8.37 -9.62 -13.05
C VAL A 63 8.26 -8.33 -12.24
N GLY A 64 7.09 -8.03 -11.72
CA GLY A 64 6.87 -6.79 -10.99
C GLY A 64 5.64 -6.77 -10.11
N GLU A 65 5.53 -5.69 -9.36
CA GLU A 65 4.37 -5.34 -8.53
C GLU A 65 3.80 -4.00 -9.00
N ILE A 66 2.47 -3.94 -9.06
CA ILE A 66 1.69 -2.76 -9.41
C ILE A 66 0.87 -2.36 -8.19
N LEU A 67 0.96 -1.09 -7.82
CA LEU A 67 0.20 -0.49 -6.73
C LEU A 67 -0.66 0.64 -7.28
N ILE A 68 -1.98 0.54 -7.08
CA ILE A 68 -2.94 1.53 -7.55
C ILE A 68 -3.73 2.08 -6.36
N PRO A 69 -3.41 3.31 -5.91
CA PRO A 69 -4.19 3.97 -4.89
C PRO A 69 -5.55 4.39 -5.44
N SER A 70 -6.62 4.09 -4.72
CA SER A 70 -7.99 4.39 -5.13
C SER A 70 -8.78 5.11 -4.03
N ASN A 71 -9.49 6.17 -4.41
CA ASN A 71 -10.48 6.88 -3.59
C ASN A 71 -11.94 6.45 -3.92
N LEU A 72 -12.10 5.51 -4.84
CA LEU A 72 -13.38 4.94 -5.26
C LEU A 72 -14.06 4.19 -4.10
N ASP A 73 -15.31 3.80 -4.33
CA ASP A 73 -16.02 2.91 -3.41
C ASP A 73 -15.61 1.45 -3.63
N ARG A 74 -15.91 0.59 -2.63
CA ARG A 74 -15.38 -0.79 -2.58
C ARG A 74 -15.69 -1.59 -3.86
N VAL A 75 -16.89 -1.45 -4.38
CA VAL A 75 -17.34 -2.18 -5.58
C VAL A 75 -16.61 -1.67 -6.82
N GLU A 76 -16.48 -0.36 -6.97
CA GLU A 76 -15.75 0.26 -8.08
C GLU A 76 -14.25 -0.08 -8.04
N THR A 77 -13.63 -0.05 -6.85
CA THR A 77 -12.23 -0.47 -6.68
C THR A 77 -12.03 -1.94 -7.04
N ALA A 78 -12.97 -2.81 -6.66
CA ALA A 78 -12.90 -4.23 -7.00
C ALA A 78 -13.05 -4.46 -8.51
N LEU A 79 -13.98 -3.75 -9.16
CA LEU A 79 -14.15 -3.79 -10.61
C LEU A 79 -12.87 -3.36 -11.33
N LEU A 80 -12.26 -2.24 -10.90
CA LEU A 80 -11.01 -1.75 -11.47
C LEU A 80 -9.89 -2.80 -11.34
N GLY A 81 -9.79 -3.45 -10.18
CA GLY A 81 -8.84 -4.56 -9.98
C GLY A 81 -9.03 -5.67 -11.00
N ALA A 82 -10.28 -6.11 -11.19
CA ALA A 82 -10.60 -7.14 -12.17
C ALA A 82 -10.31 -6.72 -13.62
N MET A 83 -10.52 -5.44 -13.96
CA MET A 83 -10.18 -4.91 -15.28
C MET A 83 -8.67 -4.99 -15.53
N ILE A 84 -7.85 -4.60 -14.55
CA ILE A 84 -6.39 -4.65 -14.68
C ILE A 84 -5.89 -6.10 -14.79
N GLU A 85 -6.56 -7.05 -14.14
CA GLU A 85 -6.26 -8.47 -14.27
C GLU A 85 -6.51 -8.99 -15.71
N GLY A 86 -7.43 -8.36 -16.44
CA GLY A 86 -7.75 -8.69 -17.84
C GLY A 86 -6.70 -8.26 -18.87
N ILE A 87 -5.62 -7.57 -18.46
CA ILE A 87 -4.57 -7.13 -19.39
C ILE A 87 -3.68 -8.34 -19.76
N GLU A 88 -3.82 -8.81 -21.00
CA GLU A 88 -3.07 -9.97 -21.50
C GLU A 88 -1.77 -9.60 -22.24
N LYS A 89 -1.56 -8.32 -22.57
CA LYS A 89 -0.42 -7.86 -23.37
C LYS A 89 0.14 -6.53 -22.89
N VAL A 90 1.47 -6.43 -22.90
CA VAL A 90 2.20 -5.18 -22.69
C VAL A 90 3.22 -5.04 -23.82
N GLY A 91 3.05 -4.00 -24.65
CA GLY A 91 3.81 -3.86 -25.88
C GLY A 91 3.61 -5.08 -26.81
N PRO A 92 4.68 -5.70 -27.33
CA PRO A 92 4.58 -6.91 -28.15
C PRO A 92 4.49 -8.22 -27.34
N TYR A 93 4.68 -8.17 -26.01
CA TYR A 93 4.83 -9.36 -25.18
C TYR A 93 3.53 -9.77 -24.48
N GLN A 94 3.39 -11.07 -24.22
CA GLN A 94 2.33 -11.56 -23.34
C GLN A 94 2.62 -11.19 -21.89
N ALA A 95 1.58 -10.75 -21.21
CA ALA A 95 1.61 -10.36 -19.81
C ALA A 95 0.55 -11.14 -19.06
N LYS A 96 0.87 -11.50 -17.82
CA LYS A 96 -0.06 -12.08 -16.86
C LYS A 96 -0.09 -11.20 -15.64
N ILE A 97 -1.23 -10.57 -15.40
CA ILE A 97 -1.46 -9.78 -14.21
C ILE A 97 -2.35 -10.58 -13.26
N GLN A 98 -2.08 -10.50 -11.96
CA GLN A 98 -2.88 -11.11 -10.92
C GLN A 98 -3.06 -10.14 -9.77
N VAL A 99 -4.31 -9.81 -9.43
CA VAL A 99 -4.59 -9.00 -8.23
C VAL A 99 -4.37 -9.86 -6.99
N ILE A 100 -3.48 -9.41 -6.11
CA ILE A 100 -3.12 -10.11 -4.87
C ILE A 100 -4.16 -9.79 -3.80
N ASP A 101 -4.39 -8.50 -3.58
CA ASP A 101 -5.30 -7.98 -2.56
C ASP A 101 -5.68 -6.52 -2.82
N ILE A 102 -6.79 -6.11 -2.18
CA ILE A 102 -7.25 -4.72 -2.12
C ILE A 102 -7.24 -4.31 -0.64
N VAL A 103 -6.33 -3.42 -0.28
CA VAL A 103 -6.07 -3.04 1.11
C VAL A 103 -6.80 -1.74 1.46
N ASP A 104 -7.62 -1.73 2.52
CA ASP A 104 -8.13 -0.48 3.10
C ASP A 104 -7.05 0.17 3.97
N ILE A 105 -6.41 1.21 3.43
CA ILE A 105 -5.29 1.85 4.09
C ILE A 105 -5.71 2.61 5.36
N ARG A 106 -6.99 2.96 5.51
CA ARG A 106 -7.48 3.66 6.71
C ARG A 106 -7.51 2.69 7.89
N ALA A 107 -8.00 1.47 7.65
CA ALA A 107 -8.02 0.42 8.66
C ALA A 107 -6.59 0.03 9.08
N GLU A 108 -5.69 -0.13 8.11
CA GLU A 108 -4.30 -0.50 8.41
C GLU A 108 -3.55 0.59 9.18
N LYS A 109 -3.75 1.86 8.80
CA LYS A 109 -3.13 3.00 9.49
C LYS A 109 -3.67 3.13 10.91
N LEU A 110 -4.97 2.94 11.12
CA LEU A 110 -5.58 2.93 12.44
C LEU A 110 -4.96 1.83 13.33
N LYS A 111 -4.79 0.62 12.79
CA LYS A 111 -4.13 -0.48 13.50
C LYS A 111 -2.69 -0.11 13.91
N LYS A 112 -1.89 0.45 12.99
CA LYS A 112 -0.52 0.91 13.29
C LYS A 112 -0.49 2.01 14.34
N ILE A 113 -1.45 2.95 14.30
CA ILE A 113 -1.59 4.00 15.32
C ILE A 113 -1.90 3.38 16.69
N MET A 114 -2.83 2.43 16.76
CA MET A 114 -3.19 1.74 18.01
C MET A 114 -2.01 0.94 18.58
N GLU A 115 -1.29 0.19 17.74
CA GLU A 115 -0.09 -0.54 18.15
C GLU A 115 0.98 0.40 18.70
N ARG A 116 1.24 1.51 17.99
CA ARG A 116 2.22 2.51 18.44
C ARG A 116 1.79 3.21 19.73
N ALA A 117 0.52 3.58 19.86
CA ALA A 117 -0.01 4.18 21.08
C ALA A 117 0.14 3.22 22.27
N SER A 118 -0.12 1.92 22.07
CA SER A 118 0.05 0.89 23.09
C SER A 118 1.52 0.73 23.51
N GLU A 119 2.45 0.76 22.56
CA GLU A 119 3.89 0.72 22.83
C GLU A 119 4.35 1.95 23.64
N LEU A 120 3.91 3.14 23.24
CA LEU A 120 4.24 4.39 23.93
C LEU A 120 3.69 4.40 25.36
N ALA A 121 2.46 3.94 25.56
CA ALA A 121 1.85 3.82 26.89
C ALA A 121 2.66 2.86 27.77
N LYS A 122 3.06 1.68 27.26
CA LYS A 122 3.89 0.72 28.00
C LYS A 122 5.21 1.36 28.48
N LYS A 123 5.92 2.07 27.60
CA LYS A 123 7.18 2.75 27.98
C LYS A 123 6.94 3.79 29.07
N PHE A 124 5.91 4.63 28.91
CA PHE A 124 5.56 5.68 29.87
C PHE A 124 5.20 5.14 31.26
N PHE A 125 4.51 4.00 31.35
CA PHE A 125 4.15 3.39 32.64
C PHE A 125 5.29 2.58 33.25
N VAL A 126 6.14 1.93 32.46
CA VAL A 126 7.32 1.19 32.95
C VAL A 126 8.35 2.15 33.55
N GLU A 127 8.57 3.33 32.94
CA GLU A 127 9.46 4.37 33.50
C GLU A 127 8.91 5.02 34.79
N LYS A 128 7.61 4.89 35.07
CA LYS A 128 6.97 5.50 36.25
C LYS A 128 6.79 4.59 37.44
N THR A 129 7.11 3.29 37.33
CA THR A 129 7.26 2.44 38.51
C THR A 129 8.64 2.67 39.10
N PRO A 130 8.81 3.47 40.17
CA PRO A 130 10.12 3.60 40.80
C PRO A 130 10.54 2.22 41.29
N ASP A 131 11.77 1.83 40.96
CA ASP A 131 12.32 0.55 41.41
C ASP A 131 12.31 0.57 42.94
N LEU A 132 11.86 -0.51 43.59
CA LEU A 132 11.74 -0.56 45.05
C LEU A 132 13.10 -0.25 45.71
N LYS A 133 14.22 -0.53 45.03
CA LYS A 133 15.58 -0.15 45.44
C LYS A 133 15.82 1.36 45.42
N GLU A 134 15.32 2.09 44.43
CA GLU A 134 15.42 3.56 44.36
C GLU A 134 14.57 4.20 45.46
N VAL A 135 13.36 3.67 45.70
CA VAL A 135 12.49 4.14 46.80
C VAL A 135 13.13 3.91 48.16
N LEU A 136 13.66 2.71 48.42
CA LEU A 136 14.34 2.39 49.67
C LEU A 136 15.64 3.20 49.84
N GLY A 137 16.37 3.44 48.74
CA GLY A 137 17.54 4.33 48.72
C GLY A 137 17.17 5.75 49.15
N PHE A 138 16.17 6.35 48.51
CA PHE A 138 15.69 7.70 48.81
C PHE A 138 15.21 7.86 50.26
N ILE A 139 14.49 6.85 50.80
CA ILE A 139 14.05 6.85 52.21
C ILE A 139 15.25 6.76 53.15
N SER A 140 16.21 5.86 52.87
CA SER A 140 17.40 5.68 53.73
C SER A 140 18.29 6.93 53.77
N GLU A 141 18.40 7.65 52.66
CA GLU A 141 19.16 8.88 52.54
C GLU A 141 18.45 10.05 53.26
N SER A 142 17.13 10.13 53.15
CA SER A 142 16.32 11.15 53.83
C SER A 142 16.33 11.00 55.36
N VAL A 143 16.44 9.78 55.88
CA VAL A 143 16.51 9.52 57.34
C VAL A 143 17.93 9.73 57.90
N ARG A 144 18.97 9.66 57.06
CA ARG A 144 20.38 9.84 57.50
C ARG A 144 20.78 11.29 57.77
N ILE A 145 19.99 12.25 57.29
CA ILE A 145 20.23 13.70 57.41
C ILE A 145 19.43 14.30 58.59
N ALA A 146 18.64 13.50 59.32
CA ALA A 146 17.89 13.89 60.51
C ALA A 146 18.60 13.48 61.82
#